data_AF-A0A0D8CER3-F1
#
_entry.id   AF-A0A0D8CER3-F1
#
_cell.length_a   1.000
_cell.length_b   1.000
_cell.length_c   1.000
_cell.angle_alpha   90.00
_cell.angle_beta   90.00
_cell.angle_gamma   90.00
#
_symmetry.space_group_name_H-M   'P 1'
#
loop_
_entity.id
_entity.type
_entity.pdbx_description
1 polymer ?
#
loop_
_entity_poly.entity_id
_entity_poly.type
_entity_poly.pdbx_seq_one_letter_code
_entity_poly.pdbx_strand_id
1 'polypeptide(L)'
;MEAITGTSIGVTIGMTIILMGFCGFMTGQAIANTWRPSWQLVPYALLLGCVDRFMVFALFEGELLSLSGYIFDTVILFAITFTAFRLTQVNKMLSQYPWLYERVGPFAYRAREGADVR
;
A
#
# COMPACT_ATOMS: atom_id res chain seq x y z
N MET A 1 -8.78 22.20 7.36
CA MET A 1 -8.12 21.12 6.58
C MET A 1 -6.64 21.07 6.89
N GLU A 2 -5.92 22.20 6.86
CA GLU A 2 -4.47 22.25 7.18
C GLU A 2 -4.13 21.82 8.61
N ALA A 3 -5.05 21.99 9.57
CA ALA A 3 -4.86 21.48 10.93
C ALA A 3 -4.80 19.93 11.01
N ILE A 4 -5.34 19.24 10.01
CA ILE A 4 -5.35 17.75 9.96
C ILE A 4 -4.17 17.24 9.14
N THR A 5 -3.83 17.90 8.03
CA THR A 5 -2.75 17.48 7.12
C THR A 5 -1.38 18.08 7.47
N GLY A 6 -1.31 19.15 8.27
CA GLY A 6 -0.08 19.88 8.60
C GLY A 6 0.58 20.57 7.40
N THR A 7 -0.07 20.57 6.23
CA THR A 7 0.40 21.17 4.97
C THR A 7 -0.76 21.41 3.99
N SER A 8 -0.46 22.06 2.86
CA SER A 8 -1.38 22.29 1.76
C SER A 8 -1.85 20.98 1.11
N ILE A 9 -3.12 20.94 0.74
CA ILE A 9 -3.75 19.80 0.04
C ILE A 9 -3.00 19.44 -1.24
N GLY A 10 -2.43 20.43 -1.94
CA GLY A 10 -1.65 20.19 -3.16
C GLY A 10 -0.40 19.34 -2.90
N VAL A 11 0.26 19.54 -1.76
CA VAL A 11 1.43 18.76 -1.34
C VAL A 11 1.00 17.34 -1.00
N THR A 12 -0.08 17.14 -0.24
CA THR A 12 -0.58 15.78 0.05
C THR A 12 -0.93 15.00 -1.23
N ILE A 13 -1.57 15.65 -2.22
CA ILE A 13 -1.90 14.96 -3.47
C ILE A 13 -0.63 14.64 -4.27
N GLY A 14 0.24 15.62 -4.50
CA GLY A 14 1.44 15.44 -5.33
C GLY A 14 2.48 14.53 -4.67
N MET A 15 2.75 14.77 -3.39
CA MET A 15 3.80 14.08 -2.63
C MET A 15 3.31 12.74 -2.11
N THR A 16 2.29 12.74 -1.25
CA THR A 16 1.83 11.54 -0.55
C THR A 16 1.09 10.58 -1.47
N ILE A 17 0.11 11.06 -2.25
CA ILE A 17 -0.73 10.18 -3.07
C ILE A 17 -0.01 9.74 -4.35
N ILE A 18 0.59 10.68 -5.09
CA ILE A 18 1.21 10.35 -6.39
C ILE A 18 2.59 9.74 -6.17
N LEU A 19 3.53 10.48 -5.59
CA LEU A 19 4.93 10.03 -5.52
C LEU A 19 5.11 8.91 -4.49
N MET A 20 4.70 9.16 -3.25
CA MET A 20 4.88 8.19 -2.16
C MET A 20 3.88 7.04 -2.23
N GLY A 21 2.68 7.30 -2.75
CA GLY A 21 1.70 6.26 -3.06
C GLY A 21 2.20 5.33 -4.16
N PHE A 22 2.91 5.82 -5.18
CA PHE A 22 3.57 4.97 -6.16
C PHE A 22 4.64 4.07 -5.50
N CYS A 23 5.45 4.62 -4.60
CA CYS A 23 6.41 3.85 -3.80
C CYS A 23 5.71 2.78 -2.93
N GLY A 24 4.62 3.14 -2.26
CA GLY A 24 3.80 2.21 -1.48
C GLY A 24 3.19 1.10 -2.35
N PHE A 25 2.70 1.45 -3.54
CA PHE A 25 2.19 0.48 -4.50
C PHE A 25 3.29 -0.52 -4.90
N MET A 26 4.46 -0.06 -5.33
CA MET A 26 5.60 -0.93 -5.66
C MET A 26 6.04 -1.80 -4.48
N THR A 27 6.01 -1.26 -3.26
CA THR A 27 6.35 -2.00 -2.03
C THR A 27 5.37 -3.15 -1.79
N GLY A 28 4.07 -2.89 -1.90
CA GLY A 28 3.03 -3.91 -1.79
C GLY A 28 3.18 -5.01 -2.85
N GLN A 29 3.48 -4.63 -4.10
CA GLN A 29 3.77 -5.58 -5.17
C GLN A 29 5.02 -6.43 -4.88
N ALA A 30 6.11 -5.84 -4.40
CA ALA A 30 7.36 -6.55 -4.12
C ALA A 30 7.19 -7.62 -3.02
N ILE A 31 6.44 -7.29 -1.96
CA ILE A 31 6.15 -8.22 -0.85
C ILE A 31 5.24 -9.35 -1.34
N ALA A 32 4.20 -9.05 -2.12
CA ALA A 32 3.35 -10.07 -2.73
C ALA A 32 4.14 -10.97 -3.71
N ASN A 33 5.09 -10.39 -4.45
CA ASN A 33 5.93 -11.13 -5.39
C ASN A 33 6.86 -12.13 -4.70
N THR A 34 7.20 -11.91 -3.44
CA THR A 34 8.08 -12.80 -2.67
C THR A 34 7.33 -13.75 -1.76
N TRP A 35 5.99 -13.84 -1.89
CA TRP A 35 5.13 -14.69 -1.06
C TRP A 35 5.27 -14.43 0.45
N ARG A 36 5.69 -13.21 0.82
CA ARG A 36 5.90 -12.82 2.22
C ARG A 36 4.58 -12.59 2.95
N PRO A 37 4.54 -12.79 4.28
CA PRO A 37 3.33 -12.58 5.06
C PRO A 37 2.91 -11.10 5.06
N SER A 38 1.59 -10.87 5.03
CA SER A 38 1.00 -9.52 4.95
C SER A 38 1.36 -8.63 6.15
N TRP A 39 1.71 -9.19 7.30
CA TRP A 39 2.17 -8.42 8.46
C TRP A 39 3.40 -7.54 8.15
N GLN A 40 4.25 -7.95 7.19
CA GLN A 40 5.41 -7.14 6.79
C GLN A 40 5.00 -5.81 6.16
N LEU A 41 3.78 -5.68 5.61
CA LEU A 41 3.29 -4.42 5.04
C LEU A 41 3.19 -3.31 6.09
N VAL A 42 2.91 -3.66 7.36
CA VAL A 42 2.73 -2.71 8.45
C VAL A 42 4.01 -1.90 8.73
N PRO A 43 5.16 -2.52 9.07
CA PRO A 43 6.38 -1.76 9.29
C PRO A 43 6.84 -1.00 8.03
N TYR A 44 6.64 -1.54 6.83
CA TYR A 44 7.00 -0.83 5.60
C TYR A 44 6.13 0.41 5.35
N ALA A 45 4.81 0.33 5.57
CA ALA A 45 3.92 1.48 5.46
C ALA A 45 4.24 2.57 6.50
N LEU A 46 4.57 2.18 7.74
CA LEU A 46 5.01 3.11 8.78
C LEU A 46 6.30 3.84 8.40
N LEU A 47 7.29 3.10 7.88
CA LEU A 47 8.55 3.68 7.39
C LEU A 47 8.31 4.63 6.20
N LEU A 48 7.43 4.24 5.27
CA LEU A 48 7.06 5.10 4.14
C LEU A 48 6.38 6.39 4.61
N GLY A 49 5.50 6.33 5.62
CA GLY A 49 4.93 7.54 6.22
C GLY A 49 5.98 8.44 6.87
N CYS A 50 7.03 7.87 7.48
CA CYS A 50 8.12 8.65 8.06
C CYS A 50 8.93 9.37 6.97
N VAL A 51 9.20 8.66 5.87
CA VAL A 51 9.90 9.21 4.71
C VAL A 51 9.07 10.30 4.03
N ASP A 52 7.77 10.09 3.87
CA ASP A 52 6.84 11.09 3.31
C ASP A 52 6.88 12.37 4.14
N ARG A 53 6.72 12.26 5.47
CA ARG A 53 6.77 13.41 6.38
C ARG A 53 8.10 14.14 6.34
N PHE A 54 9.21 13.41 6.31
CA PHE A 54 10.53 13.99 6.17
C PHE A 54 10.67 14.78 4.86
N MET A 55 10.16 14.25 3.74
CA MET A 55 10.21 14.94 2.46
C MET A 55 9.27 16.16 2.40
N VAL A 56 8.08 16.07 2.99
CA VAL A 56 7.16 17.22 3.09
C VAL A 56 7.79 18.36 3.89
N PHE A 57 8.48 18.05 5.00
CA PHE A 57 9.25 19.03 5.74
C PHE A 57 10.43 19.59 4.92
N ALA A 58 11.24 18.74 4.31
CA ALA A 58 12.46 19.15 3.63
C ALA A 58 12.22 19.94 2.33
N LEU A 59 11.14 19.66 1.60
CA LEU A 59 10.87 20.29 0.29
C LEU A 59 9.84 21.43 0.38
N PHE A 60 8.91 21.36 1.34
CA PHE A 60 7.77 22.28 1.42
C PHE A 60 7.67 23.00 2.78
N GLU A 61 8.71 22.88 3.61
CA GLU A 61 8.78 23.50 4.96
C GLU A 61 7.56 23.17 5.84
N GLY A 62 6.92 22.01 5.61
CA GLY A 62 5.75 21.55 6.36
C GLY A 62 6.09 21.10 7.78
N GLU A 63 5.11 21.02 8.67
CA GLU A 63 5.37 20.67 10.08
C GLU A 63 5.82 19.20 10.25
N LEU A 64 7.05 19.00 10.73
CA LEU A 64 7.66 17.66 10.87
C LEU A 64 7.03 16.82 12.00
N LEU A 65 6.77 17.45 13.16
CA LEU A 65 6.25 16.78 14.36
C LEU A 65 4.71 16.80 14.46
N SER A 66 4.03 16.95 13.32
CA SER A 66 2.58 16.85 13.27
C SER A 66 2.14 15.39 13.33
N LEU A 67 1.74 14.92 14.53
CA LEU A 67 1.29 13.54 14.72
C LEU A 67 0.02 13.23 13.93
N SER A 68 -0.90 14.20 13.82
CA SER A 68 -2.13 14.06 13.03
C SER A 68 -1.82 13.87 11.54
N GLY A 69 -0.91 14.68 10.99
CA GLY A 69 -0.50 14.58 9.60
C GLY A 69 0.23 13.25 9.30
N TYR A 70 1.13 12.82 10.19
CA TYR A 70 1.81 11.54 10.03
C TYR A 70 0.83 10.36 9.99
N ILE A 71 -0.15 10.33 10.91
CA ILE A 71 -1.16 9.27 10.94
C ILE A 71 -2.00 9.30 9.66
N PHE A 72 -2.40 10.49 9.20
CA PHE A 72 -3.20 10.66 7.99
C PHE A 72 -2.47 10.10 6.74
N ASP A 73 -1.23 10.52 6.51
CA ASP A 73 -0.45 10.06 5.35
C ASP A 73 -0.16 8.56 5.43
N THR A 74 0.18 8.09 6.63
CA THR A 74 0.45 6.66 6.85
C THR A 74 -0.78 5.83 6.53
N VAL A 75 -1.99 6.26 6.92
CA VAL A 75 -3.24 5.54 6.60
C VAL A 75 -3.49 5.49 5.09
N ILE A 76 -3.23 6.58 4.38
CA ILE A 76 -3.33 6.61 2.91
C ILE A 76 -2.34 5.62 2.29
N LEU A 77 -1.08 5.68 2.69
CA LEU A 77 -0.04 4.79 2.17
C LEU A 77 -0.30 3.33 2.53
N PHE A 78 -0.87 3.07 3.71
CA PHE A 78 -1.29 1.74 4.13
C PHE A 78 -2.37 1.18 3.21
N ALA A 79 -3.41 1.98 2.92
CA ALA A 79 -4.48 1.58 2.02
C ALA A 79 -3.96 1.25 0.61
N ILE A 80 -3.08 2.09 0.06
CA ILE A 80 -2.47 1.87 -1.26
C ILE A 80 -1.61 0.60 -1.26
N THR A 81 -0.73 0.45 -0.28
CA THR A 81 0.21 -0.67 -0.16
C THR A 81 -0.54 -2.00 0.00
N PHE A 82 -1.59 -2.04 0.83
CA PHE A 82 -2.38 -3.25 1.06
C PHE A 82 -3.22 -3.63 -0.16
N THR A 83 -3.79 -2.64 -0.85
CA THR A 83 -4.52 -2.84 -2.11
C THR A 83 -3.59 -3.42 -3.18
N ALA A 84 -2.39 -2.85 -3.34
CA ALA A 84 -1.38 -3.32 -4.29
C ALA A 84 -0.91 -4.75 -3.98
N PHE A 85 -0.70 -5.04 -2.70
CA PHE A 85 -0.35 -6.39 -2.23
C PHE A 85 -1.44 -7.39 -2.59
N ARG A 86 -2.71 -7.09 -2.29
CA ARG A 86 -3.82 -8.03 -2.54
C ARG A 86 -4.03 -8.29 -4.02
N LEU A 87 -3.99 -7.26 -4.86
CA LEU A 87 -4.09 -7.41 -6.32
C LEU A 87 -2.99 -8.32 -6.88
N THR A 88 -1.75 -8.07 -6.46
CA THR A 88 -0.59 -8.84 -6.92
C THR A 88 -0.64 -10.28 -6.42
N GLN A 89 -1.04 -10.49 -5.16
CA GLN A 89 -1.18 -11.83 -4.58
C GLN A 89 -2.22 -12.66 -5.34
N VAL A 90 -3.36 -12.08 -5.68
CA VAL A 90 -4.42 -12.75 -6.46
C VAL A 90 -3.91 -13.12 -7.85
N ASN A 91 -3.28 -12.16 -8.55
CA ASN A 91 -2.71 -12.42 -9.88
C ASN A 91 -1.64 -13.51 -9.84
N LYS A 92 -0.82 -13.54 -8.78
CA LYS A 92 0.17 -14.60 -8.55
C LYS A 92 -0.46 -15.97 -8.34
N MET A 93 -1.48 -16.06 -7.49
CA MET A 93 -2.19 -17.33 -7.25
C MET A 93 -2.78 -17.87 -8.55
N LEU A 94 -3.40 -17.00 -9.36
CA LEU A 94 -4.01 -17.39 -10.63
C LEU A 94 -2.96 -17.77 -11.69
N SER A 95 -1.81 -17.08 -11.74
CA SER A 95 -0.76 -17.36 -12.71
C SER A 95 0.05 -18.61 -12.37
N GLN A 96 0.31 -18.87 -11.08
CA GLN A 96 1.11 -20.01 -10.65
C GLN A 96 0.28 -21.27 -10.44
N TYR A 97 -0.99 -21.14 -10.03
CA TYR A 97 -1.88 -22.26 -9.75
C TYR A 97 -3.20 -22.20 -10.55
N PRO A 98 -3.16 -22.05 -11.90
CA PRO A 98 -4.36 -21.94 -12.72
C PRO A 98 -5.24 -23.21 -12.72
N TRP A 99 -4.68 -24.37 -12.35
CA TRP A 99 -5.44 -25.62 -12.23
C TRP A 99 -6.24 -25.71 -10.92
N LEU A 100 -5.78 -25.04 -9.86
CA LEU A 100 -6.37 -25.10 -8.52
C LEU A 100 -7.33 -23.94 -8.25
N TYR A 101 -7.07 -22.76 -8.83
CA TYR A 101 -7.83 -21.55 -8.55
C TYR A 101 -8.35 -20.86 -9.81
N GLU A 102 -9.54 -20.27 -9.70
CA GLU A 102 -10.19 -19.44 -10.71
C GLU A 102 -10.48 -18.03 -10.19
N ARG A 103 -10.55 -17.06 -11.11
CA ARG A 103 -10.74 -15.65 -10.75
C ARG A 103 -12.22 -15.36 -10.51
N VAL A 104 -12.54 -14.87 -9.32
CA VAL A 104 -13.90 -14.37 -8.98
C VAL A 104 -13.96 -12.85 -9.09
N GLY A 105 -12.85 -12.16 -8.84
CA GLY A 105 -12.78 -10.70 -8.98
C GLY A 105 -11.35 -10.16 -8.97
N PRO A 106 -11.18 -8.83 -8.90
CA PRO A 106 -9.87 -8.22 -8.80
C PRO A 106 -9.13 -8.59 -7.51
N PHE A 107 -9.85 -8.78 -6.40
CA PHE A 107 -9.28 -9.04 -5.07
C PHE A 107 -9.53 -10.47 -4.53
N ALA A 108 -10.17 -11.33 -5.32
CA ALA A 108 -10.60 -12.65 -4.89
C ALA A 108 -10.43 -13.70 -5.98
N TYR A 109 -10.03 -14.89 -5.55
CA TYR A 109 -10.01 -16.13 -6.32
C TYR A 109 -10.75 -17.20 -5.53
N ARG A 110 -11.24 -18.23 -6.22
CA ARG A 110 -11.94 -19.38 -5.64
C ARG A 110 -11.25 -20.67 -6.08
N ALA A 111 -11.34 -21.71 -5.26
CA ALA A 111 -10.91 -23.04 -5.67
C ALA A 111 -11.75 -23.51 -6.86
N ARG A 112 -11.12 -24.10 -7.86
CA ARG A 112 -11.81 -24.63 -9.03
C ARG A 112 -12.66 -25.84 -8.62
N GLU A 113 -13.87 -25.93 -9.14
CA GLU A 113 -14.73 -27.11 -8.93
C GLU A 113 -14.01 -28.37 -9.42
N GLY A 114 -13.86 -29.35 -8.52
CA GLY A 114 -13.16 -30.61 -8.79
C GLY A 114 -11.65 -30.62 -8.48
N ALA A 115 -11.07 -29.52 -8.01
CA ALA A 115 -9.70 -29.55 -7.49
C ALA A 115 -9.71 -30.09 -6.05
N ASP A 116 -9.03 -31.22 -5.81
CA ASP A 116 -8.92 -31.86 -4.49
C ASP A 116 -8.00 -31.02 -3.58
N VAL A 117 -8.58 -30.05 -2.90
CA VAL A 117 -7.91 -29.25 -1.86
C VAL A 117 -8.28 -29.87 -0.51
N ARG A 118 -7.58 -30.95 -0.15
CA ARG A 118 -7.66 -31.58 1.18
C ARG A 118 -6.88 -30.78 2.22
#